data_AF-A0A3Q3AP02-F1
#
_entry.id   AF-A0A3Q3AP02-F1
#
_cell.length_a   1.000
_cell.length_b   1.000
_cell.length_c   1.000
_cell.angle_alpha   90.00
_cell.angle_beta   90.00
_cell.angle_gamma   90.00
#
_symmetry.space_group_name_H-M   'P 1'
#
loop_
_entity.id
_entity.type
_entity.pdbx_description
1 polymer ?
#
loop_
_entity_poly.entity_id
_entity_poly.type
_entity_poly.pdbx_seq_one_letter_code
_entity_poly.pdbx_strand_id
1 'polypeptide(L)'
;IFRHRDNGESSQKISEALQYVKNNDLLYQEYQDTPKQQDIKQQRLNENFNPGFKTGTAVASPGVQLQLRNAQSLRLWQNLEAVQDSGLLPGLSQNEIIVQETMFELITSEASYYKSLEILETHFLQNPNLMNTLSQSDAHFLFSNIEEVMKASERFLMDLECRIEGSILISDVCDIVYQHAVKHFDVFIKYVINQRYQEKTYRRILEENQTFRETMADLEKHPCVKGLSFTSFLILPFQRITKLKLLVQNILKKTDKNTDREETAIKAYKQLEQIVKECNDGVRKMNRTEELISIEKTLEFKSKSVPIISHSRWLVKKGEVQLMTGPKTTRTTRKPKLHQPVYLYLFNNLFLITKRSGDRFQVMDSSARSMLRTEDHEDQGQLLANVFTLKILENQDKSSVLYMIQTSSMSEKLRWMHALTPNRRTRFMPSGSHQEDFPQVQCIMSYSAQEPDEVAAEIGDVFNVLEHTNDGWTMGERLHDKERGWFPSRVVEEIKSKEVRVQNLREAFKVQQTHKGEGGPQSESRTGFKAGKLHSKASNFSSLWTKHSNN
;
A
#
# COMPACT_ATOMS: atom_id res chain seq x y z
N ILE A 1 8.49 -18.07 57.03
CA ILE A 1 7.20 -18.78 57.17
C ILE A 1 6.19 -18.07 56.27
N PHE A 2 6.16 -18.43 54.99
CA PHE A 2 5.00 -18.23 54.13
C PHE A 2 4.85 -19.56 53.41
N ARG A 3 3.96 -20.39 53.96
CA ARG A 3 3.64 -21.69 53.40
C ARG A 3 3.00 -21.46 52.03
N HIS A 4 3.53 -22.14 51.03
CA HIS A 4 2.79 -22.51 49.83
C HIS A 4 1.38 -22.98 50.22
N ARG A 5 0.38 -22.18 49.86
CA ARG A 5 -1.02 -22.59 49.77
C ARG A 5 -1.52 -22.20 48.38
N ASP A 6 -2.15 -23.18 47.76
CA ASP A 6 -3.00 -23.11 46.57
C ASP A 6 -2.37 -22.85 45.20
N ASN A 7 -1.75 -23.90 44.65
CA ASN A 7 -1.62 -24.09 43.20
C ASN A 7 -2.95 -24.57 42.54
N GLY A 8 -4.00 -24.85 43.32
CA GLY A 8 -5.31 -25.30 42.81
C GLY A 8 -6.21 -24.15 42.37
N GLU A 9 -6.37 -23.11 43.21
CA GLU A 9 -7.22 -21.95 42.89
C GLU A 9 -6.67 -21.06 41.78
N SER A 10 -5.34 -20.87 41.71
CA SER A 10 -4.72 -20.08 40.63
C SER A 10 -4.88 -20.75 39.28
N SER A 11 -4.76 -22.09 39.22
CA SER A 11 -5.00 -22.88 38.00
C SER A 11 -6.45 -22.81 37.55
N GLN A 12 -7.41 -22.75 38.47
CA GLN A 12 -8.84 -22.67 38.17
C GLN A 12 -9.23 -21.27 37.65
N LYS A 13 -8.67 -20.21 38.24
CA LYS A 13 -8.87 -18.81 37.78
C LYS A 13 -8.24 -18.54 36.41
N ILE A 14 -7.05 -19.08 36.15
CA ILE A 14 -6.41 -18.99 34.84
C ILE A 14 -7.25 -19.70 33.76
N SER A 15 -7.87 -20.83 34.10
CA SER A 15 -8.78 -21.56 33.22
C SER A 15 -9.96 -20.71 32.74
N GLU A 16 -10.45 -19.77 33.54
CA GLU A 16 -11.60 -18.91 33.18
C GLU A 16 -11.25 -17.83 32.17
N ALA A 17 -10.06 -17.20 32.29
CA ALA A 17 -9.58 -16.22 31.31
C ALA A 17 -9.40 -16.87 29.93
N LEU A 18 -8.89 -18.10 29.90
CA LEU A 18 -8.79 -18.90 28.69
C LEU A 18 -10.14 -19.34 28.17
N GLN A 19 -11.07 -19.69 29.07
CA GLN A 19 -12.43 -20.04 28.68
C GLN A 19 -13.13 -18.86 28.01
N TYR A 20 -12.89 -17.62 28.44
CA TYR A 20 -13.41 -16.43 27.75
C TYR A 20 -12.81 -16.26 26.36
N VAL A 21 -11.50 -16.43 26.21
CA VAL A 21 -10.83 -16.37 24.89
C VAL A 21 -11.40 -17.45 23.96
N LYS A 22 -11.62 -18.67 24.46
CA LYS A 22 -12.15 -19.81 23.71
C LYS A 22 -13.66 -19.72 23.40
N ASN A 23 -14.44 -19.10 24.29
CA ASN A 23 -15.90 -18.95 24.16
C ASN A 23 -16.32 -17.60 23.58
N ASN A 24 -15.40 -16.80 23.05
CA ASN A 24 -15.76 -15.54 22.43
C ASN A 24 -16.53 -15.79 21.12
N ASP A 25 -17.86 -15.68 21.19
CA ASP A 25 -18.75 -15.87 20.05
C ASP A 25 -18.63 -14.76 18.99
N LEU A 26 -17.90 -13.67 19.25
CA LEU A 26 -17.79 -12.54 18.33
C LEU A 26 -16.91 -12.87 17.12
N LEU A 27 -17.44 -12.66 15.92
CA LEU A 27 -16.66 -12.82 14.69
C LEU A 27 -15.71 -11.64 14.51
N TYR A 28 -14.56 -11.87 13.86
CA TYR A 28 -13.55 -10.84 13.66
C TYR A 28 -14.08 -9.61 12.91
N GLN A 29 -14.97 -9.80 11.95
CA GLN A 29 -15.60 -8.71 11.21
C GLN A 29 -16.42 -7.80 12.15
N GLU A 30 -17.13 -8.40 13.12
CA GLU A 30 -17.87 -7.66 14.16
C GLU A 30 -16.92 -6.97 15.16
N TYR A 31 -15.77 -7.59 15.44
CA TYR A 31 -14.69 -7.04 16.28
C TYR A 31 -14.06 -5.79 15.65
N GLN A 32 -13.90 -5.76 14.32
CA GLN A 32 -13.28 -4.61 13.64
C GLN A 32 -14.16 -3.36 13.59
N ASP A 33 -15.48 -3.53 13.63
CA ASP A 33 -16.43 -2.41 13.59
C ASP A 33 -16.70 -1.77 14.96
N THR A 34 -16.29 -2.42 16.06
CA THR A 34 -16.53 -1.96 17.44
C THR A 34 -15.70 -0.72 17.84
N PRO A 35 -14.41 -0.59 17.47
CA PRO A 35 -13.60 0.61 17.80
C PRO A 35 -14.13 1.89 17.14
N LYS A 36 -14.59 1.81 15.89
CA LYS A 36 -15.22 2.95 15.18
C LYS A 36 -16.43 3.48 15.94
N GLN A 37 -17.13 2.62 16.67
CA GLN A 37 -18.33 2.98 17.44
C GLN A 37 -18.02 3.56 18.83
N GLN A 38 -16.90 3.17 19.46
CA GLN A 38 -16.46 3.75 20.74
C GLN A 38 -15.99 5.19 20.58
N ASP A 39 -15.25 5.51 19.51
CA ASP A 39 -14.84 6.88 19.19
C ASP A 39 -16.05 7.79 18.91
N ILE A 40 -17.05 7.30 18.16
CA ILE A 40 -18.30 8.01 17.91
C ILE A 40 -19.13 8.18 19.20
N LYS A 41 -19.08 7.21 20.13
CA LYS A 41 -19.79 7.28 21.42
C LYS A 41 -19.09 8.24 22.39
N GLN A 42 -17.76 8.29 22.41
CA GLN A 42 -16.98 9.28 23.18
C GLN A 42 -17.15 10.70 22.62
N GLN A 43 -17.18 10.89 21.30
CA GLN A 43 -17.51 12.18 20.70
C GLN A 43 -18.92 12.66 21.09
N ARG A 44 -19.93 11.79 21.01
CA ARG A 44 -21.31 12.14 21.42
C ARG A 44 -21.48 12.36 22.93
N LEU A 45 -20.69 11.67 23.76
CA LEU A 45 -20.66 11.92 25.21
C LEU A 45 -19.97 13.25 25.55
N ASN A 46 -18.92 13.63 24.80
CA ASN A 46 -18.27 14.93 24.93
C ASN A 46 -19.16 16.09 24.45
N GLU A 47 -20.02 15.88 23.44
CA GLU A 47 -21.00 16.89 23.00
C GLU A 47 -22.15 17.07 24.00
N ASN A 48 -22.47 16.05 24.81
CA ASN A 48 -23.51 16.10 25.85
C ASN A 48 -23.08 16.80 27.15
N PHE A 49 -21.83 17.27 27.26
CA PHE A 49 -21.37 18.09 28.39
C PHE A 49 -21.67 19.60 28.25
N ASN A 50 -22.47 20.00 27.25
CA ASN A 50 -23.01 21.35 27.18
C ASN A 50 -24.41 21.38 27.85
N PRO A 51 -24.59 22.05 29.01
CA PRO A 51 -25.85 22.01 29.73
C PRO A 51 -26.85 22.92 29.04
N GLY A 52 -27.69 22.36 28.17
CA GLY A 52 -28.77 23.16 27.61
C GLY A 52 -29.63 22.57 26.52
N PHE A 53 -30.02 21.29 26.54
CA PHE A 53 -31.22 20.87 25.78
C PHE A 53 -31.97 19.73 26.46
N LYS A 54 -33.29 19.92 26.62
CA LYS A 54 -34.20 19.01 27.31
C LYS A 54 -34.55 17.77 26.47
N THR A 55 -34.60 16.65 27.18
CA THR A 55 -35.27 15.37 26.93
C THR A 55 -36.18 15.23 25.70
N GLY A 56 -35.83 14.28 24.84
CA GLY A 56 -36.76 13.59 23.95
C GLY A 56 -36.44 12.09 23.92
N THR A 57 -37.37 11.25 24.34
CA THR A 57 -37.31 9.78 24.25
C THR A 57 -37.30 9.36 22.79
N ALA A 58 -36.12 9.07 22.23
CA ALA A 58 -35.97 8.44 20.93
C ALA A 58 -35.77 6.94 21.12
N VAL A 59 -36.76 6.15 20.71
CA VAL A 59 -36.65 4.68 20.63
C VAL A 59 -35.76 4.37 19.42
N ALA A 60 -34.60 3.75 19.67
CA ALA A 60 -33.63 3.42 18.63
C ALA A 60 -34.15 2.31 17.69
N SER A 61 -33.85 2.44 16.40
CA SER A 61 -34.19 1.50 15.32
C SER A 61 -33.60 0.09 15.57
N PRO A 62 -34.18 -0.99 15.01
CA PRO A 62 -33.71 -2.37 15.26
C PRO A 62 -32.23 -2.59 14.92
N GLY A 63 -31.72 -1.96 13.85
CA GLY A 63 -30.30 -2.00 13.48
C GLY A 63 -29.38 -1.32 14.50
N VAL A 64 -29.84 -0.24 15.14
CA VAL A 64 -29.10 0.48 16.19
C VAL A 64 -29.14 -0.28 17.52
N GLN A 65 -30.21 -1.03 17.80
CA GLN A 65 -30.30 -1.92 18.96
C GLN A 65 -29.36 -3.12 18.84
N LEU A 66 -29.23 -3.72 17.66
CA LEU A 66 -28.20 -4.74 17.37
C LEU A 66 -26.77 -4.18 17.50
N GLN A 67 -26.54 -2.96 17.00
CA GLN A 67 -25.24 -2.26 17.10
C GLN A 67 -24.86 -1.90 18.56
N LEU A 68 -25.82 -1.51 19.40
CA LEU A 68 -25.59 -1.22 20.82
C LEU A 68 -25.30 -2.48 21.66
N ARG A 69 -25.82 -3.63 21.25
CA ARG A 69 -25.62 -4.92 21.92
C ARG A 69 -24.21 -5.47 21.71
N ASN A 70 -23.62 -5.23 20.53
CA ASN A 70 -22.28 -5.71 20.19
C ASN A 70 -21.15 -4.94 20.90
N ALA A 71 -21.34 -3.65 21.22
CA ALA A 71 -20.38 -2.89 22.02
C ALA A 71 -20.30 -3.33 23.50
N GLN A 72 -21.22 -4.19 23.96
CA GLN A 72 -21.23 -4.74 25.32
C GLN A 72 -20.52 -6.11 25.42
N SER A 73 -20.07 -6.72 24.31
CA SER A 73 -19.56 -8.09 24.30
C SER A 73 -18.05 -8.22 24.57
N LEU A 74 -17.26 -7.18 24.29
CA LEU A 74 -15.82 -7.18 24.56
C LEU A 74 -15.58 -6.82 26.02
N ARG A 75 -15.26 -7.84 26.83
CA ARG A 75 -14.90 -7.65 28.23
C ARG A 75 -13.48 -7.08 28.30
N LEU A 76 -13.33 -6.02 29.08
CA LEU A 76 -12.03 -5.50 29.48
C LEU A 76 -11.28 -6.55 30.33
N TRP A 77 -9.97 -6.60 30.22
CA TRP A 77 -9.10 -7.47 31.02
C TRP A 77 -9.37 -7.30 32.52
N GLN A 78 -9.48 -6.07 33.01
CA GLN A 78 -9.77 -5.80 34.42
C GLN A 78 -11.15 -6.29 34.90
N ASN A 79 -12.06 -6.57 33.96
CA ASN A 79 -13.42 -7.07 34.24
C ASN A 79 -13.52 -8.60 34.15
N LEU A 80 -12.41 -9.30 33.95
CA LEU A 80 -12.37 -10.75 34.07
C LEU A 80 -12.50 -11.14 35.55
N GLU A 81 -13.36 -12.11 35.85
CA GLU A 81 -13.59 -12.61 37.22
C GLU A 81 -12.27 -13.06 37.86
N ALA A 82 -11.47 -13.83 37.13
CA ALA A 82 -10.11 -14.21 37.51
C ALA A 82 -9.20 -13.02 37.89
N VAL A 83 -9.32 -11.88 37.21
CA VAL A 83 -8.53 -10.67 37.49
C VAL A 83 -9.09 -9.93 38.71
N GLN A 84 -10.41 -9.81 38.83
CA GLN A 84 -11.04 -9.20 40.00
C GLN A 84 -10.72 -9.99 41.29
N ASP A 85 -10.81 -11.31 41.21
CA ASP A 85 -10.58 -12.25 42.32
C ASP A 85 -9.09 -12.48 42.63
N SER A 86 -8.19 -11.97 41.79
CA SER A 86 -6.75 -12.02 42.04
C SER A 86 -6.27 -10.98 43.07
N GLY A 87 -7.06 -9.92 43.29
CA GLY A 87 -6.67 -8.80 44.14
C GLY A 87 -5.48 -7.98 43.60
N LEU A 88 -5.09 -8.16 42.32
CA LEU A 88 -3.94 -7.49 41.71
C LEU A 88 -4.21 -6.02 41.36
N LEU A 89 -5.46 -5.68 40.99
CA LEU A 89 -5.83 -4.36 40.47
C LEU A 89 -5.41 -3.17 41.36
N PRO A 90 -5.58 -3.20 42.71
CA PRO A 90 -5.14 -2.10 43.57
C PRO A 90 -3.63 -1.85 43.58
N GLY A 91 -2.82 -2.85 43.19
CA GLY A 91 -1.35 -2.75 43.14
C GLY A 91 -0.80 -2.27 41.79
N LEU A 92 -1.64 -2.13 40.76
CA LEU A 92 -1.22 -1.73 39.42
C LEU A 92 -1.41 -0.24 39.19
N SER A 93 -0.50 0.37 38.42
CA SER A 93 -0.70 1.74 37.94
C SER A 93 -1.79 1.78 36.87
N GLN A 94 -2.43 2.93 36.70
CA GLN A 94 -3.41 3.11 35.62
C GLN A 94 -2.80 2.86 34.24
N ASN A 95 -1.51 3.18 34.05
CA ASN A 95 -0.81 2.92 32.79
C ASN A 95 -0.64 1.41 32.56
N GLU A 96 -0.25 0.65 33.58
CA GLU A 96 -0.10 -0.80 33.43
C GLU A 96 -1.45 -1.47 33.14
N ILE A 97 -2.55 -1.04 33.77
CA ILE A 97 -3.89 -1.53 33.43
C ILE A 97 -4.18 -1.26 31.94
N ILE A 98 -3.92 -0.05 31.45
CA ILE A 98 -4.12 0.30 30.04
C ILE A 98 -3.27 -0.57 29.10
N VAL A 99 -2.03 -0.90 29.48
CA VAL A 99 -1.15 -1.78 28.69
C VAL A 99 -1.68 -3.22 28.70
N GLN A 100 -2.11 -3.74 29.85
CA GLN A 100 -2.76 -5.06 29.97
C GLN A 100 -4.01 -5.15 29.08
N GLU A 101 -4.87 -4.13 29.10
CA GLU A 101 -6.04 -4.06 28.22
C GLU A 101 -5.65 -4.14 26.73
N THR A 102 -4.60 -3.43 26.31
CA THR A 102 -4.15 -3.49 24.90
C THR A 102 -3.53 -4.82 24.50
N MET A 103 -2.81 -5.50 25.41
CA MET A 103 -2.29 -6.84 25.14
C MET A 103 -3.43 -7.86 25.09
N PHE A 104 -4.41 -7.74 25.97
CA PHE A 104 -5.59 -8.59 25.99
C PHE A 104 -6.49 -8.37 24.75
N GLU A 105 -6.62 -7.13 24.27
CA GLU A 105 -7.26 -6.81 22.98
C GLU A 105 -6.59 -7.58 21.83
N LEU A 106 -5.26 -7.61 21.79
CA LEU A 106 -4.53 -8.35 20.75
C LEU A 106 -4.87 -9.84 20.78
N ILE A 107 -4.87 -10.45 21.96
CA ILE A 107 -5.13 -11.89 22.13
C ILE A 107 -6.58 -12.24 21.78
N THR A 108 -7.55 -11.53 22.36
CA THR A 108 -8.98 -11.76 22.08
C THR A 108 -9.32 -11.52 20.61
N SER A 109 -8.68 -10.54 19.96
CA SER A 109 -8.85 -10.31 18.53
C SER A 109 -8.23 -11.40 17.65
N GLU A 110 -7.18 -12.10 18.11
CA GLU A 110 -6.63 -13.27 17.41
C GLU A 110 -7.57 -14.48 17.53
N ALA A 111 -8.15 -14.72 18.70
CA ALA A 111 -9.14 -15.77 18.89
C ALA A 111 -10.37 -15.56 17.99
N SER A 112 -10.92 -14.34 17.96
CA SER A 112 -12.01 -13.98 17.03
C SER A 112 -11.59 -14.12 15.55
N TYR A 113 -10.35 -13.78 15.21
CA TYR A 113 -9.81 -13.95 13.85
C TYR A 113 -9.77 -15.41 13.44
N TYR A 114 -9.16 -16.26 14.28
CA TYR A 114 -9.08 -17.69 14.04
C TYR A 114 -10.48 -18.31 13.93
N LYS A 115 -11.42 -17.89 14.78
CA LYS A 115 -12.81 -18.37 14.71
C LYS A 115 -13.48 -18.03 13.37
N SER A 116 -13.29 -16.82 12.85
CA SER A 116 -13.80 -16.46 11.52
C SER A 116 -13.12 -17.28 10.41
N LEU A 117 -11.83 -17.60 10.53
CA LEU A 117 -11.14 -18.49 9.59
C LEU A 117 -11.65 -19.94 9.67
N GLU A 118 -11.93 -20.44 10.87
CA GLU A 118 -12.53 -21.77 11.09
C GLU A 118 -13.88 -21.88 10.38
N ILE A 119 -14.70 -20.82 10.38
CA ILE A 119 -15.94 -20.78 9.61
C ILE A 119 -15.66 -20.82 8.10
N LEU A 120 -14.66 -20.07 7.63
CA LEU A 120 -14.26 -20.09 6.22
C LEU A 120 -13.85 -21.51 5.78
N GLU A 121 -13.16 -22.25 6.63
CA GLU A 121 -12.79 -23.63 6.36
C GLU A 121 -13.98 -24.59 6.45
N THR A 122 -14.59 -24.70 7.62
CA THR A 122 -15.59 -25.74 7.93
C THR A 122 -16.90 -25.55 7.17
N HIS A 123 -17.36 -24.30 7.00
CA HIS A 123 -18.65 -24.00 6.38
C HIS A 123 -18.58 -23.82 4.87
N PHE A 124 -17.44 -23.36 4.34
CA PHE A 124 -17.26 -23.15 2.90
C PHE A 124 -16.28 -24.14 2.28
N LEU A 125 -15.00 -24.12 2.66
CA LEU A 125 -13.96 -24.93 2.00
C LEU A 125 -14.19 -26.45 2.12
N GLN A 126 -14.66 -26.93 3.27
CA GLN A 126 -14.92 -28.35 3.52
C GLN A 126 -16.36 -28.75 3.16
N ASN A 127 -17.18 -27.83 2.64
CA ASN A 127 -18.55 -28.12 2.29
C ASN A 127 -18.62 -28.93 0.98
N PRO A 128 -19.08 -30.19 1.00
CA PRO A 128 -19.06 -31.04 -0.20
C PRO A 128 -20.01 -30.51 -1.28
N ASN A 129 -21.14 -29.90 -0.90
CA ASN A 129 -22.08 -29.37 -1.88
C ASN A 129 -21.48 -28.19 -2.63
N LEU A 130 -20.72 -27.33 -1.94
CA LEU A 130 -20.01 -26.24 -2.59
C LEU A 130 -18.86 -26.76 -3.45
N MET A 131 -18.00 -27.61 -2.89
CA MET A 131 -16.79 -28.08 -3.55
C MET A 131 -17.08 -28.93 -4.79
N ASN A 132 -18.17 -29.69 -4.80
CA ASN A 132 -18.61 -30.46 -5.97
C ASN A 132 -19.06 -29.59 -7.15
N THR A 133 -19.31 -28.30 -6.94
CA THR A 133 -19.65 -27.36 -8.02
C THR A 133 -18.42 -26.68 -8.62
N LEU A 134 -17.23 -26.89 -8.06
CA LEU A 134 -15.99 -26.23 -8.47
C LEU A 134 -15.05 -27.18 -9.20
N SER A 135 -14.35 -26.65 -10.21
CA SER A 135 -13.16 -27.34 -10.74
C SER A 135 -12.00 -27.27 -9.74
N GLN A 136 -11.03 -28.17 -9.85
CA GLN A 136 -9.85 -28.14 -8.98
C GLN A 136 -9.07 -26.81 -9.11
N SER A 137 -8.96 -26.26 -10.32
CA SER A 137 -8.34 -24.95 -10.54
C SER A 137 -9.12 -23.82 -9.91
N ASP A 138 -10.45 -23.85 -9.98
CA ASP A 138 -11.30 -22.81 -9.41
C ASP A 138 -11.25 -22.81 -7.89
N ALA A 139 -11.30 -24.00 -7.28
CA ALA A 139 -11.09 -24.15 -5.84
C ALA A 139 -9.72 -23.59 -5.42
N HIS A 140 -8.66 -23.95 -6.15
CA HIS A 140 -7.31 -23.45 -5.86
C HIS A 140 -7.21 -21.92 -5.99
N PHE A 141 -7.78 -21.32 -7.05
CA PHE A 141 -7.77 -19.87 -7.22
C PHE A 141 -8.68 -19.14 -6.24
N LEU A 142 -9.78 -19.74 -5.79
CA LEU A 142 -10.74 -19.11 -4.89
C LEU A 142 -10.26 -19.08 -3.44
N PHE A 143 -9.66 -20.17 -2.96
CA PHE A 143 -9.20 -20.31 -1.58
C PHE A 143 -7.69 -20.09 -1.43
N SER A 144 -6.93 -20.05 -2.53
CA SER A 144 -5.48 -19.83 -2.53
C SER A 144 -4.76 -20.72 -1.51
N ASN A 145 -3.88 -20.16 -0.67
CA ASN A 145 -3.19 -20.85 0.40
C ASN A 145 -3.84 -20.61 1.80
N ILE A 146 -5.17 -20.48 1.89
CA ILE A 146 -5.86 -20.18 3.15
C ILE A 146 -5.54 -21.17 4.28
N GLU A 147 -5.40 -22.47 3.97
CA GLU A 147 -5.06 -23.50 4.97
C GLU A 147 -3.69 -23.25 5.62
N GLU A 148 -2.73 -22.69 4.88
CA GLU A 148 -1.42 -22.31 5.41
C GLU A 148 -1.54 -21.10 6.35
N VAL A 149 -2.37 -20.11 5.97
CA VAL A 149 -2.68 -18.94 6.82
C VAL A 149 -3.35 -19.39 8.12
N MET A 150 -4.29 -20.33 8.05
CA MET A 150 -4.97 -20.89 9.21
C MET A 150 -3.98 -21.58 10.16
N LYS A 151 -3.11 -22.46 9.64
CA LYS A 151 -2.08 -23.12 10.45
C LYS A 151 -1.11 -22.15 11.11
N ALA A 152 -0.76 -21.05 10.43
CA ALA A 152 0.07 -20.00 11.03
C ALA A 152 -0.67 -19.27 12.16
N SER A 153 -1.95 -18.97 11.96
CA SER A 153 -2.80 -18.27 12.94
C SER A 153 -3.12 -19.14 14.15
N GLU A 154 -3.39 -20.42 13.95
CA GLU A 154 -3.60 -21.41 15.01
C GLU A 154 -2.39 -21.48 15.95
N ARG A 155 -1.18 -21.63 15.38
CA ARG A 155 0.07 -21.67 16.17
C ARG A 155 0.30 -20.37 16.93
N PHE A 156 0.03 -19.23 16.28
CA PHE A 156 0.16 -17.94 16.91
C PHE A 156 -0.81 -17.77 18.08
N LEU A 157 -2.09 -18.15 17.88
CA LEU A 157 -3.09 -18.14 18.94
C LEU A 157 -2.70 -19.07 20.09
N MET A 158 -2.22 -20.28 19.79
CA MET A 158 -1.81 -21.24 20.82
C MET A 158 -0.71 -20.68 21.73
N ASP A 159 0.31 -20.03 21.16
CA ASP A 159 1.38 -19.41 21.95
C ASP A 159 0.89 -18.21 22.78
N LEU A 160 -0.08 -17.44 22.26
CA LEU A 160 -0.73 -16.35 23.00
C LEU A 160 -1.59 -16.89 24.16
N GLU A 161 -2.34 -17.97 23.93
CA GLU A 161 -3.11 -18.64 24.98
C GLU A 161 -2.16 -19.13 26.07
N CYS A 162 -1.08 -19.84 25.71
CA CYS A 162 -0.03 -20.28 26.64
C CYS A 162 0.53 -19.15 27.51
N ARG A 163 0.62 -17.92 26.98
CA ARG A 163 1.07 -16.74 27.75
C ARG A 163 0.09 -16.36 28.86
N ILE A 164 -1.22 -16.43 28.59
CA ILE A 164 -2.27 -16.21 29.59
C ILE A 164 -2.34 -17.40 30.56
N GLU A 165 -2.14 -18.63 30.07
CA GLU A 165 -2.12 -19.83 30.94
C GLU A 165 -1.00 -19.76 31.99
N GLY A 166 0.12 -19.11 31.66
CA GLY A 166 1.24 -18.96 32.58
C GLY A 166 1.01 -17.91 33.68
N SER A 167 0.21 -16.87 33.40
CA SER A 167 -0.01 -15.75 34.34
C SER A 167 -1.20 -14.89 33.92
N ILE A 168 -2.06 -14.53 34.89
CA ILE A 168 -3.15 -13.57 34.71
C ILE A 168 -2.62 -12.17 34.33
N LEU A 169 -1.47 -11.78 34.89
CA LEU A 169 -0.75 -10.58 34.50
C LEU A 169 0.12 -10.90 33.28
N ILE A 170 -0.25 -10.34 32.12
CA ILE A 170 0.41 -10.63 30.85
C ILE A 170 1.77 -9.94 30.85
N SER A 171 2.85 -10.72 30.69
CA SER A 171 4.22 -10.19 30.75
C SER A 171 4.59 -9.37 29.51
N ASP A 172 4.34 -9.92 28.33
CA ASP A 172 4.51 -9.31 27.02
C ASP A 172 3.67 -10.14 26.02
N VAL A 173 3.41 -9.61 24.83
CA VAL A 173 2.90 -10.35 23.67
C VAL A 173 3.69 -10.01 22.40
N CYS A 174 4.45 -8.93 22.41
CA CYS A 174 5.18 -8.45 21.25
C CYS A 174 6.37 -9.36 20.90
N ASP A 175 6.96 -10.03 21.88
CA ASP A 175 7.96 -11.09 21.66
C ASP A 175 7.39 -12.24 20.81
N ILE A 176 6.18 -12.72 21.12
CA ILE A 176 5.48 -13.76 20.36
C ILE A 176 5.16 -13.25 18.96
N VAL A 177 4.56 -12.05 18.86
CA VAL A 177 4.22 -11.42 17.57
C VAL A 177 5.45 -11.33 16.67
N TYR A 178 6.58 -10.85 17.20
CA TYR A 178 7.82 -10.75 16.43
C TYR A 178 8.29 -12.11 15.92
N GLN A 179 8.32 -13.14 16.78
CA GLN A 179 8.76 -14.48 16.40
C GLN A 179 7.90 -15.08 15.29
N HIS A 180 6.57 -14.96 15.40
CA HIS A 180 5.63 -15.45 14.39
C HIS A 180 5.69 -14.64 13.10
N ALA A 181 5.82 -13.31 13.20
CA ALA A 181 5.95 -12.44 12.05
C ALA A 181 7.21 -12.75 11.21
N VAL A 182 8.32 -13.12 11.86
CA VAL A 182 9.56 -13.51 11.16
C VAL A 182 9.45 -14.90 10.54
N LYS A 183 8.85 -15.88 11.24
CA LYS A 183 8.94 -17.30 10.88
C LYS A 183 7.77 -17.85 10.08
N HIS A 184 6.59 -17.25 10.23
CA HIS A 184 5.33 -17.89 9.83
C HIS A 184 4.40 -16.98 9.03
N PHE A 185 4.58 -15.65 9.06
CA PHE A 185 3.64 -14.74 8.40
C PHE A 185 3.92 -14.49 6.91
N ASP A 186 4.91 -15.15 6.30
CA ASP A 186 5.13 -15.09 4.84
C ASP A 186 3.94 -15.64 4.04
N VAL A 187 3.17 -16.55 4.65
CA VAL A 187 1.95 -17.13 4.05
C VAL A 187 0.86 -16.08 3.81
N PHE A 188 0.78 -15.03 4.64
CA PHE A 188 -0.15 -13.92 4.46
C PHE A 188 0.20 -13.13 3.20
N ILE A 189 1.49 -12.93 2.93
CA ILE A 189 1.95 -12.21 1.73
C ILE A 189 1.49 -12.94 0.47
N LYS A 190 1.70 -14.26 0.41
CA LYS A 190 1.26 -15.10 -0.72
C LYS A 190 -0.25 -15.01 -0.93
N TYR A 191 -1.02 -15.10 0.15
CA TYR A 191 -2.48 -15.02 0.09
C TYR A 191 -2.94 -13.65 -0.42
N VAL A 192 -2.45 -12.57 0.17
CA VAL A 192 -2.85 -11.19 -0.16
C VAL A 192 -2.50 -10.81 -1.60
N ILE A 193 -1.35 -11.26 -2.12
CA ILE A 193 -0.97 -11.05 -3.52
C ILE A 193 -2.01 -11.63 -4.49
N ASN A 194 -2.64 -12.74 -4.11
CA ASN A 194 -3.63 -13.44 -4.93
C ASN A 194 -5.05 -12.88 -4.80
N GLN A 195 -5.33 -11.98 -3.84
CA GLN A 195 -6.69 -11.55 -3.45
C GLN A 195 -7.55 -11.14 -4.66
N ARG A 196 -6.94 -10.41 -5.60
CA ARG A 196 -7.64 -9.96 -6.81
C ARG A 196 -8.06 -11.11 -7.73
N TYR A 197 -7.26 -12.18 -7.79
CA TYR A 197 -7.63 -13.39 -8.54
C TYR A 197 -8.75 -14.15 -7.86
N GLN A 198 -8.74 -14.23 -6.53
CA GLN A 198 -9.81 -14.86 -5.76
C GLN A 198 -11.15 -14.14 -6.03
N GLU A 199 -11.17 -12.81 -5.98
CA GLU A 199 -12.36 -12.00 -6.29
C GLU A 199 -12.84 -12.15 -7.75
N LYS A 200 -11.92 -12.13 -8.73
CA LYS A 200 -12.28 -12.33 -10.15
C LYS A 200 -12.84 -13.72 -10.40
N THR A 201 -12.20 -14.74 -9.83
CA THR A 201 -12.63 -16.14 -9.92
C THR A 201 -14.00 -16.30 -9.30
N TYR A 202 -14.22 -15.78 -8.08
CA TYR A 202 -15.52 -15.81 -7.41
C TYR A 202 -16.62 -15.17 -8.27
N ARG A 203 -16.38 -13.95 -8.79
CA ARG A 203 -17.36 -13.25 -9.62
C ARG A 203 -17.68 -14.01 -10.90
N ARG A 204 -16.66 -14.51 -11.60
CA ARG A 204 -16.83 -15.31 -12.82
C ARG A 204 -17.66 -16.57 -12.54
N ILE A 205 -17.35 -17.31 -11.48
CA ILE A 205 -18.08 -18.55 -11.14
C ILE A 205 -19.51 -18.25 -10.73
N LEU A 206 -19.74 -17.18 -9.96
CA LEU A 206 -21.10 -16.74 -9.66
C LEU A 206 -21.89 -16.47 -10.94
N GLU A 207 -21.31 -15.78 -11.92
CA GLU A 207 -21.95 -15.45 -13.19
C GLU A 207 -22.22 -16.70 -14.06
N GLU A 208 -21.26 -17.61 -14.16
CA GLU A 208 -21.28 -18.75 -15.08
C GLU A 208 -21.94 -20.02 -14.52
N ASN A 209 -21.93 -20.22 -13.19
CA ASN A 209 -22.37 -21.46 -12.55
C ASN A 209 -23.56 -21.24 -11.61
N GLN A 210 -24.75 -21.62 -12.09
CA GLN A 210 -26.00 -21.50 -11.35
C GLN A 210 -26.02 -22.33 -10.05
N THR A 211 -25.52 -23.56 -10.07
CA THR A 211 -25.52 -24.46 -8.91
C THR A 211 -24.61 -23.92 -7.79
N PHE A 212 -23.44 -23.40 -8.16
CA PHE A 212 -22.55 -22.72 -7.21
C PHE A 212 -23.26 -21.49 -6.60
N ARG A 213 -23.91 -20.67 -7.43
CA ARG A 213 -24.62 -19.45 -6.98
C ARG A 213 -25.72 -19.77 -5.96
N GLU A 214 -26.55 -20.78 -6.23
CA GLU A 214 -27.62 -21.23 -5.34
C GLU A 214 -27.05 -21.78 -4.02
N THR A 215 -26.05 -22.65 -4.11
CA THR A 215 -25.37 -23.22 -2.94
C THR A 215 -24.76 -22.12 -2.08
N MET A 216 -24.07 -21.14 -2.67
CA MET A 216 -23.52 -20.00 -1.93
C MET A 216 -24.58 -19.16 -1.26
N ALA A 217 -25.70 -18.88 -1.94
CA ALA A 217 -26.80 -18.12 -1.37
C ALA A 217 -27.42 -18.82 -0.15
N ASP A 218 -27.44 -20.15 -0.13
CA ASP A 218 -27.92 -20.91 1.03
C ASP A 218 -26.90 -20.97 2.17
N LEU A 219 -25.61 -21.08 1.84
CA LEU A 219 -24.54 -21.02 2.84
C LEU A 219 -24.48 -19.66 3.54
N GLU A 220 -24.67 -18.55 2.81
CA GLU A 220 -24.66 -17.20 3.37
C GLU A 220 -25.88 -16.87 4.24
N LYS A 221 -26.97 -17.64 4.13
CA LYS A 221 -28.13 -17.53 5.03
C LYS A 221 -27.94 -18.26 6.35
N HIS A 222 -26.93 -19.14 6.45
CA HIS A 222 -26.76 -19.97 7.63
C HIS A 222 -26.43 -19.10 8.86
N PRO A 223 -27.01 -19.36 10.05
CA PRO A 223 -26.81 -18.51 11.23
C PRO A 223 -25.34 -18.36 11.67
N CYS A 224 -24.49 -19.35 11.39
CA CYS A 224 -23.07 -19.31 11.79
C CYS A 224 -22.29 -18.15 11.15
N VAL A 225 -22.66 -17.71 9.95
CA VAL A 225 -22.00 -16.59 9.27
C VAL A 225 -22.56 -15.23 9.69
N LYS A 226 -23.61 -15.20 10.53
CA LYS A 226 -24.23 -13.99 11.09
C LYS A 226 -24.61 -12.93 10.03
N GLY A 227 -25.05 -13.37 8.86
CA GLY A 227 -25.44 -12.51 7.74
C GLY A 227 -24.27 -11.84 7.00
N LEU A 228 -23.03 -12.29 7.26
CA LEU A 228 -21.85 -11.87 6.51
C LEU A 228 -21.74 -12.63 5.19
N SER A 229 -21.29 -11.94 4.14
CA SER A 229 -21.01 -12.57 2.84
C SER A 229 -19.71 -13.37 2.86
N PHE A 230 -19.57 -14.34 1.97
CA PHE A 230 -18.35 -15.11 1.78
C PHE A 230 -17.12 -14.23 1.49
N THR A 231 -17.31 -13.18 0.68
CA THR A 231 -16.23 -12.22 0.37
C THR A 231 -15.68 -11.51 1.60
N SER A 232 -16.50 -11.32 2.65
CA SER A 232 -16.06 -10.74 3.92
C SER A 232 -15.15 -11.68 4.72
N PHE A 233 -15.19 -12.98 4.46
CA PHE A 233 -14.26 -13.96 5.04
C PHE A 233 -12.99 -14.04 4.20
N LEU A 234 -13.08 -13.98 2.87
CA LEU A 234 -11.89 -14.04 2.01
C LEU A 234 -10.89 -12.90 2.24
N ILE A 235 -11.37 -11.71 2.61
CA ILE A 235 -10.52 -10.53 2.82
C ILE A 235 -9.79 -10.52 4.20
N LEU A 236 -10.15 -11.44 5.08
CA LEU A 236 -9.69 -11.49 6.47
C LEU A 236 -8.15 -11.47 6.62
N PRO A 237 -7.34 -12.24 5.86
CA PRO A 237 -5.89 -12.22 6.03
C PRO A 237 -5.24 -10.85 5.78
N PHE A 238 -5.75 -10.09 4.80
CA PHE A 238 -5.29 -8.72 4.55
C PHE A 238 -5.67 -7.78 5.71
N GLN A 239 -6.91 -7.87 6.17
CA GLN A 239 -7.41 -7.08 7.30
C GLN A 239 -6.65 -7.40 8.59
N ARG A 240 -6.30 -8.66 8.83
CA ARG A 240 -5.59 -9.07 10.04
C ARG A 240 -4.18 -8.52 10.09
N ILE A 241 -3.38 -8.70 9.04
CA ILE A 241 -1.98 -8.28 9.07
C ILE A 241 -1.83 -6.76 9.21
N THR A 242 -2.76 -6.01 8.62
CA THR A 242 -2.81 -4.54 8.76
C THR A 242 -3.27 -4.12 10.16
N LYS A 243 -4.31 -4.76 10.73
CA LYS A 243 -4.79 -4.46 12.09
C LYS A 243 -3.80 -4.87 13.16
N LEU A 244 -3.10 -5.99 13.00
CA LEU A 244 -2.08 -6.46 13.96
C LEU A 244 -0.95 -5.44 14.11
N LYS A 245 -0.51 -4.81 13.00
CA LYS A 245 0.44 -3.67 13.05
C LYS A 245 -0.08 -2.53 13.93
N LEU A 246 -1.36 -2.17 13.79
CA LEU A 246 -1.97 -1.09 14.58
C LEU A 246 -2.13 -1.45 16.06
N LEU A 247 -2.44 -2.71 16.38
CA LEU A 247 -2.53 -3.20 17.76
C LEU A 247 -1.16 -3.13 18.45
N VAL A 248 -0.10 -3.60 17.79
CA VAL A 248 1.27 -3.48 18.30
C VAL A 248 1.69 -2.01 18.44
N GLN A 249 1.30 -1.15 17.50
CA GLN A 249 1.55 0.29 17.62
C GLN A 249 0.84 0.91 18.84
N ASN A 250 -0.37 0.45 19.17
CA ASN A 250 -1.12 0.89 20.34
C ASN A 250 -0.40 0.47 21.63
N ILE A 251 0.06 -0.79 21.71
CA ILE A 251 0.87 -1.30 22.83
C ILE A 251 2.14 -0.47 22.99
N LEU A 252 2.89 -0.25 21.90
CA LEU A 252 4.14 0.52 21.90
C LEU A 252 3.94 1.95 22.42
N LYS A 253 2.84 2.62 22.05
CA LYS A 253 2.54 4.00 22.50
C LYS A 253 2.26 4.11 24.00
N LYS A 254 1.81 3.03 24.63
CA LYS A 254 1.40 2.99 26.05
C LYS A 254 2.45 2.34 26.95
N THR A 255 3.40 1.63 26.37
CA THR A 255 4.51 0.98 27.09
C THR A 255 5.51 2.02 27.59
N ASP A 256 6.03 1.81 28.79
CA ASP A 256 7.06 2.68 29.37
C ASP A 256 8.38 2.62 28.60
N LYS A 257 9.05 3.77 28.50
CA LYS A 257 10.30 3.91 27.74
C LYS A 257 11.49 3.24 28.43
N ASN A 258 12.46 2.80 27.64
CA ASN A 258 13.68 2.09 28.04
C ASN A 258 13.38 0.78 28.78
N THR A 259 12.33 0.08 28.38
CA THR A 259 11.97 -1.24 28.92
C THR A 259 12.17 -2.32 27.87
N ASP A 260 12.38 -3.57 28.30
CA ASP A 260 12.48 -4.72 27.39
C ASP A 260 11.21 -4.86 26.54
N ARG A 261 10.03 -4.54 27.10
CA ARG A 261 8.73 -4.54 26.42
C ARG A 261 8.67 -3.50 25.30
N GLU A 262 9.31 -2.33 25.47
CA GLU A 262 9.43 -1.34 24.38
C GLU A 262 10.28 -1.90 23.24
N GLU A 263 11.41 -2.55 23.55
CA GLU A 263 12.30 -3.11 22.54
C GLU A 263 11.61 -4.21 21.71
N THR A 264 10.90 -5.14 22.37
CA THR A 264 10.14 -6.20 21.69
C THR A 264 8.99 -5.62 20.85
N ALA A 265 8.27 -4.62 21.37
CA ALA A 265 7.22 -3.93 20.64
C ALA A 265 7.73 -3.20 19.39
N ILE A 266 8.90 -2.54 19.47
CA ILE A 266 9.55 -1.93 18.30
C ILE A 266 9.88 -2.99 17.26
N LYS A 267 10.53 -4.10 17.67
CA LYS A 267 10.89 -5.20 16.75
C LYS A 267 9.66 -5.80 16.06
N ALA A 268 8.60 -6.08 16.82
CA ALA A 268 7.34 -6.60 16.29
C ALA A 268 6.69 -5.62 15.29
N TYR A 269 6.62 -4.33 15.63
CA TYR A 269 6.05 -3.30 14.77
C TYR A 269 6.79 -3.20 13.44
N LYS A 270 8.14 -3.15 13.49
CA LYS A 270 9.01 -3.06 12.31
C LYS A 270 8.80 -4.24 11.38
N GLN A 271 8.73 -5.45 11.93
CA GLN A 271 8.51 -6.66 11.14
C GLN A 271 7.13 -6.68 10.48
N LEU A 272 6.08 -6.33 11.22
CA LEU A 272 4.72 -6.23 10.67
C LEU A 272 4.62 -5.15 9.60
N GLU A 273 5.28 -4.01 9.79
CA GLU A 273 5.39 -2.96 8.78
C GLU A 273 6.03 -3.47 7.49
N GLN A 274 7.12 -4.22 7.60
CA GLN A 274 7.79 -4.83 6.45
C GLN A 274 6.88 -5.83 5.73
N ILE A 275 6.14 -6.68 6.45
CA ILE A 275 5.17 -7.62 5.85
C ILE A 275 4.06 -6.87 5.10
N VAL A 276 3.47 -5.85 5.72
CA VAL A 276 2.42 -5.04 5.07
C VAL A 276 2.95 -4.37 3.79
N LYS A 277 4.20 -3.88 3.84
CA LYS A 277 4.87 -3.32 2.66
C LYS A 277 5.07 -4.37 1.56
N GLU A 278 5.51 -5.58 1.91
CA GLU A 278 5.69 -6.68 0.97
C GLU A 278 4.37 -7.13 0.33
N CYS A 279 3.28 -7.18 1.10
CA CYS A 279 1.93 -7.40 0.57
C CYS A 279 1.59 -6.35 -0.51
N ASN A 280 1.73 -5.07 -0.17
CA ASN A 280 1.40 -3.97 -1.08
C ASN A 280 2.27 -3.98 -2.35
N ASP A 281 3.59 -4.19 -2.20
CA ASP A 281 4.51 -4.27 -3.33
C ASP A 281 4.24 -5.51 -4.20
N GLY A 282 3.89 -6.63 -3.59
CA GLY A 282 3.48 -7.85 -4.27
C GLY A 282 2.22 -7.67 -5.10
N VAL A 283 1.16 -7.10 -4.52
CA VAL A 283 -0.09 -6.76 -5.23
C VAL A 283 0.18 -5.80 -6.38
N ARG A 284 0.99 -4.76 -6.15
CA ARG A 284 1.39 -3.79 -7.19
C ARG A 284 2.15 -4.46 -8.33
N LYS A 285 3.10 -5.34 -8.02
CA LYS A 285 3.88 -6.10 -9.01
C LYS A 285 3.00 -7.05 -9.81
N MET A 286 2.04 -7.70 -9.15
CA MET A 286 1.07 -8.59 -9.80
C MET A 286 0.19 -7.82 -10.79
N ASN A 287 -0.39 -6.69 -10.35
CA ASN A 287 -1.20 -5.82 -11.20
C ASN A 287 -0.43 -5.32 -12.43
N ARG A 288 0.84 -4.92 -12.25
CA ARG A 288 1.73 -4.54 -13.37
C ARG A 288 1.94 -5.69 -14.35
N THR A 289 2.18 -6.89 -13.83
CA THR A 289 2.41 -8.09 -14.66
C THR A 289 1.14 -8.44 -15.46
N GLU A 290 -0.03 -8.40 -14.83
CA GLU A 290 -1.31 -8.60 -15.50
C GLU A 290 -1.53 -7.56 -16.61
N GLU A 291 -1.22 -6.28 -16.36
CA GLU A 291 -1.32 -5.24 -17.37
C GLU A 291 -0.38 -5.51 -18.56
N LEU A 292 0.87 -5.93 -18.31
CA LEU A 292 1.81 -6.30 -19.39
C LEU A 292 1.28 -7.47 -20.23
N ILE A 293 0.73 -8.50 -19.61
CA ILE A 293 0.12 -9.65 -20.30
C ILE A 293 -1.05 -9.18 -21.16
N SER A 294 -1.91 -8.30 -20.63
CA SER A 294 -3.06 -7.77 -21.37
C SER A 294 -2.62 -6.98 -22.61
N ILE A 295 -1.56 -6.19 -22.49
CA ILE A 295 -1.00 -5.39 -23.59
C ILE A 295 -0.38 -6.33 -24.64
N GLU A 296 0.45 -7.29 -24.23
CA GLU A 296 1.12 -8.22 -25.14
C GLU A 296 0.14 -9.00 -26.02
N LYS A 297 -1.00 -9.45 -25.47
CA LYS A 297 -2.06 -10.14 -26.23
C LYS A 297 -2.65 -9.29 -27.37
N THR A 298 -2.63 -7.97 -27.21
CA THR A 298 -3.16 -7.02 -28.20
C THR A 298 -2.10 -6.53 -29.20
N LEU A 299 -0.80 -6.73 -28.93
CA LEU A 299 0.27 -6.24 -29.79
C LEU A 299 0.59 -7.20 -30.94
N GLU A 300 0.89 -6.64 -32.10
CA GLU A 300 1.35 -7.38 -33.28
C GLU A 300 2.66 -6.80 -33.82
N PHE A 301 3.67 -7.67 -33.98
CA PHE A 301 4.98 -7.31 -34.52
C PHE A 301 5.09 -7.80 -35.97
N LYS A 302 5.49 -6.92 -36.90
CA LYS A 302 5.67 -7.31 -38.32
C LYS A 302 6.92 -8.14 -38.59
N SER A 303 7.96 -7.98 -37.77
CA SER A 303 9.27 -8.57 -38.05
C SER A 303 10.02 -8.89 -36.75
N LYS A 304 10.57 -7.87 -36.07
CA LYS A 304 11.29 -8.06 -34.80
C LYS A 304 10.33 -7.93 -33.62
N SER A 305 10.12 -9.02 -32.88
CA SER A 305 9.38 -8.98 -31.62
C SER A 305 10.26 -8.46 -30.49
N VAL A 306 9.72 -7.56 -29.67
CA VAL A 306 10.33 -7.13 -28.42
C VAL A 306 9.55 -7.78 -27.29
N PRO A 307 10.18 -8.57 -26.40
CA PRO A 307 9.47 -9.21 -25.29
C PRO A 307 8.87 -8.12 -24.40
N ILE A 308 7.56 -8.15 -24.17
CA ILE A 308 6.85 -7.13 -23.39
C ILE A 308 6.84 -7.51 -21.91
N ILE A 309 6.59 -8.77 -21.59
CA ILE A 309 6.62 -9.27 -20.21
C ILE A 309 8.07 -9.30 -19.71
N SER A 310 8.33 -8.59 -18.61
CA SER A 310 9.63 -8.57 -17.95
C SER A 310 9.47 -8.22 -16.47
N HIS A 311 10.27 -8.86 -15.61
CA HIS A 311 10.23 -8.70 -14.15
C HIS A 311 10.43 -7.25 -13.67
N SER A 312 11.14 -6.43 -14.44
CA SER A 312 11.47 -5.05 -14.08
C SER A 312 10.77 -4.03 -14.98
N ARG A 313 9.77 -4.44 -15.78
CA ARG A 313 9.02 -3.54 -16.66
C ARG A 313 7.67 -3.19 -16.07
N TRP A 314 7.24 -1.95 -16.23
CA TRP A 314 5.88 -1.52 -15.94
C TRP A 314 5.47 -0.40 -16.90
N LEU A 315 4.17 -0.29 -17.15
CA LEU A 315 3.62 0.78 -17.97
C LEU A 315 3.68 2.10 -17.21
N VAL A 316 4.08 3.16 -17.90
CA VAL A 316 4.21 4.53 -17.37
C VAL A 316 3.13 5.45 -17.95
N LYS A 317 2.81 5.31 -19.24
CA LYS A 317 1.65 5.97 -19.86
C LYS A 317 1.26 5.22 -21.15
N LYS A 318 -0.02 5.22 -21.49
CA LYS A 318 -0.53 4.77 -22.78
C LYS A 318 -1.63 5.70 -23.27
N GLY A 319 -1.83 5.82 -24.57
CA GLY A 319 -2.91 6.66 -25.10
C GLY A 319 -2.79 6.94 -26.59
N GLU A 320 -3.88 7.47 -27.15
CA GLU A 320 -3.97 7.85 -28.56
C GLU A 320 -3.47 9.28 -28.77
N VAL A 321 -2.67 9.48 -29.82
CA VAL A 321 -2.19 10.79 -30.27
C VAL A 321 -2.26 10.88 -31.80
N GLN A 322 -2.17 12.09 -32.33
CA GLN A 322 -2.16 12.31 -33.78
C GLN A 322 -0.73 12.58 -34.25
N LEU A 323 -0.21 11.71 -35.12
CA LEU A 323 1.06 11.95 -35.81
C LEU A 323 0.82 12.90 -36.98
N MET A 324 1.50 14.04 -36.97
CA MET A 324 1.49 14.98 -38.09
C MET A 324 2.49 14.51 -39.14
N THR A 325 1.99 14.31 -40.35
CA THR A 325 2.86 14.02 -41.50
C THR A 325 3.26 15.35 -42.12
N GLY A 326 4.56 15.67 -42.16
CA GLY A 326 5.04 16.83 -42.91
C GLY A 326 4.65 16.74 -44.39
N PRO A 327 4.62 17.86 -45.14
CA PRO A 327 4.32 17.83 -46.56
C PRO A 327 5.39 17.02 -47.31
N LYS A 328 5.12 15.73 -47.54
CA LYS A 328 5.95 14.92 -48.43
C LYS A 328 5.69 15.40 -49.85
N THR A 329 6.76 15.77 -50.56
CA THR A 329 6.73 16.15 -51.98
C THR A 329 6.48 14.92 -52.85
N THR A 330 5.33 14.26 -52.72
CA THR A 330 4.97 13.10 -53.55
C THR A 330 4.01 13.55 -54.64
N ARG A 331 4.46 13.43 -55.89
CA ARG A 331 3.71 13.62 -57.14
C ARG A 331 2.64 12.51 -57.34
N THR A 332 1.80 12.28 -56.34
CA THR A 332 0.68 11.33 -56.43
C THR A 332 -0.63 12.01 -56.04
N THR A 333 -1.69 11.70 -56.78
CA THR A 333 -3.02 12.34 -56.75
C THR A 333 -3.85 12.04 -55.50
N ARG A 334 -3.28 11.40 -54.47
CA ARG A 334 -3.93 11.16 -53.18
C ARG A 334 -3.31 12.07 -52.15
N LYS A 335 -4.05 13.09 -51.70
CA LYS A 335 -3.67 13.93 -50.55
C LYS A 335 -3.43 13.00 -49.35
N PRO A 336 -2.20 12.87 -48.80
CA PRO A 336 -2.01 12.11 -47.58
C PRO A 336 -2.79 12.80 -46.45
N LYS A 337 -3.42 12.01 -45.56
CA LYS A 337 -4.06 12.56 -44.36
C LYS A 337 -2.98 13.29 -43.56
N LEU A 338 -3.18 14.58 -43.29
CA LEU A 338 -2.23 15.43 -42.56
C LEU A 338 -1.95 14.89 -41.15
N HIS A 339 -2.95 14.25 -40.54
CA HIS A 339 -2.90 13.62 -39.22
C HIS A 339 -3.16 12.12 -39.34
N GLN A 340 -2.32 11.32 -38.71
CA GLN A 340 -2.49 9.88 -38.59
C GLN A 340 -2.64 9.48 -37.11
N PRO A 341 -3.76 8.87 -36.71
CA PRO A 341 -3.91 8.38 -35.34
C PRO A 341 -2.92 7.25 -35.07
N VAL A 342 -2.22 7.36 -33.95
CA VAL A 342 -1.30 6.35 -33.43
C VAL A 342 -1.55 6.17 -31.94
N TYR A 343 -1.23 4.99 -31.42
CA TYR A 343 -1.36 4.69 -30.01
C TYR A 343 0.02 4.42 -29.42
N LEU A 344 0.36 5.16 -28.37
CA LEU A 344 1.66 5.09 -27.72
C LEU A 344 1.59 4.20 -26.50
N TYR A 345 2.62 3.38 -26.30
CA TYR A 345 2.88 2.69 -25.04
C TYR A 345 4.26 3.10 -24.55
N LEU A 346 4.29 3.75 -23.40
CA LEU A 346 5.52 4.09 -22.71
C LEU A 346 5.64 3.24 -21.46
N PHE A 347 6.67 2.41 -21.41
CA PHE A 347 7.10 1.68 -20.25
C PHE A 347 8.25 2.41 -19.54
N ASN A 348 8.62 1.94 -18.36
CA ASN A 348 9.75 2.49 -17.62
C ASN A 348 11.09 2.43 -18.39
N ASN A 349 11.29 1.43 -19.26
CA ASN A 349 12.52 1.25 -20.03
C ASN A 349 12.33 1.15 -21.56
N LEU A 350 11.09 1.01 -22.04
CA LEU A 350 10.76 0.73 -23.44
C LEU A 350 9.67 1.70 -23.91
N PHE A 351 9.70 2.08 -25.18
CA PHE A 351 8.67 2.87 -25.83
C PHE A 351 8.24 2.19 -27.13
N LEU A 352 6.94 2.16 -27.38
CA LEU A 352 6.32 1.64 -28.59
C LEU A 352 5.38 2.69 -29.18
N ILE A 353 5.48 2.88 -30.49
CA ILE A 353 4.47 3.58 -31.29
C ILE A 353 3.74 2.54 -32.13
N THR A 354 2.41 2.55 -32.07
CA THR A 354 1.58 1.53 -32.69
C THR A 354 0.49 2.15 -33.55
N LYS A 355 0.05 1.40 -34.54
CA LYS A 355 -1.13 1.72 -35.35
C LYS A 355 -2.24 0.74 -34.98
N ARG A 356 -3.40 1.28 -34.61
CA ARG A 356 -4.58 0.47 -34.34
C ARG A 356 -5.07 -0.22 -35.62
N SER A 357 -5.32 -1.52 -35.53
CA SER A 357 -5.83 -2.39 -36.59
C SER A 357 -6.93 -3.27 -35.99
N GLY A 358 -8.16 -2.75 -35.95
CA GLY A 358 -9.26 -3.35 -35.18
C GLY A 358 -9.01 -3.27 -33.68
N ASP A 359 -9.01 -4.43 -33.02
CA ASP A 359 -8.73 -4.58 -31.58
C ASP A 359 -7.24 -4.84 -31.28
N ARG A 360 -6.40 -4.88 -32.32
CA ARG A 360 -4.97 -5.14 -32.20
C ARG A 360 -4.15 -3.91 -32.55
N PHE A 361 -2.96 -3.84 -31.97
CA PHE A 361 -2.05 -2.71 -32.10
C PHE A 361 -0.78 -3.17 -32.81
N GLN A 362 -0.65 -2.77 -34.06
CA GLN A 362 0.50 -3.10 -34.87
C GLN A 362 1.66 -2.18 -34.53
N VAL A 363 2.77 -2.74 -34.04
CA VAL A 363 3.97 -1.97 -33.67
C VAL A 363 4.62 -1.40 -34.93
N MET A 364 4.71 -0.07 -34.96
CA MET A 364 5.35 0.68 -36.05
C MET A 364 6.83 0.90 -35.78
N ASP A 365 7.17 1.30 -34.56
CA ASP A 365 8.54 1.52 -34.12
C ASP A 365 8.67 1.26 -32.62
N SER A 366 9.90 0.94 -32.19
CA SER A 366 10.24 0.72 -30.79
C SER A 366 11.62 1.26 -30.46
N SER A 367 11.78 1.73 -29.22
CA SER A 367 13.06 2.27 -28.75
C SER A 367 13.18 2.19 -27.23
N ALA A 368 14.41 2.17 -26.72
CA ALA A 368 14.67 2.32 -25.30
C ALA A 368 14.29 3.73 -24.84
N ARG A 369 13.70 3.85 -23.64
CA ARG A 369 13.25 5.15 -23.12
C ARG A 369 14.38 6.20 -23.02
N SER A 370 15.61 5.76 -22.76
CA SER A 370 16.80 6.62 -22.69
C SER A 370 17.12 7.33 -24.02
N MET A 371 16.64 6.79 -25.14
CA MET A 371 16.88 7.32 -26.49
C MET A 371 15.82 8.34 -26.96
N LEU A 372 14.86 8.69 -26.10
CA LEU A 372 13.81 9.65 -26.42
C LEU A 372 14.21 11.07 -26.07
N ARG A 373 13.88 12.04 -26.91
CA ARG A 373 13.97 13.49 -26.65
C ARG A 373 12.68 14.15 -27.08
N THR A 374 12.21 15.12 -26.30
CA THR A 374 11.02 15.91 -26.65
C THR A 374 11.38 17.38 -26.74
N GLU A 375 10.79 18.07 -27.71
CA GLU A 375 10.90 19.50 -27.92
C GLU A 375 9.50 20.11 -27.99
N ASP A 376 9.28 21.15 -27.19
CA ASP A 376 8.01 21.89 -27.16
C ASP A 376 7.89 22.79 -28.41
N HIS A 377 6.67 22.99 -28.88
CA HIS A 377 6.34 23.94 -29.94
C HIS A 377 5.25 24.89 -29.43
N GLU A 378 5.46 26.19 -29.57
CA GLU A 378 4.41 27.18 -29.26
C GLU A 378 3.22 27.02 -30.22
N ASP A 379 2.02 27.25 -29.69
CA ASP A 379 0.79 27.09 -30.46
C ASP A 379 0.72 28.15 -31.57
N GLN A 380 0.68 27.71 -32.83
CA GLN A 380 0.52 28.58 -34.01
C GLN A 380 -0.87 28.42 -34.62
N GLY A 381 -1.87 28.96 -33.94
CA GLY A 381 -3.28 28.81 -34.30
C GLY A 381 -3.81 27.39 -34.04
N GLN A 382 -5.09 27.16 -34.36
CA GLN A 382 -5.79 25.95 -33.95
C GLN A 382 -5.24 24.64 -34.55
N LEU A 383 -4.62 24.72 -35.75
CA LEU A 383 -4.06 23.55 -36.45
C LEU A 383 -2.71 23.09 -35.89
N LEU A 384 -1.97 23.98 -35.20
CA LEU A 384 -0.68 23.69 -34.56
C LEU A 384 -0.75 23.87 -33.04
N ALA A 385 -1.96 23.78 -32.46
CA ALA A 385 -2.15 23.80 -31.02
C ALA A 385 -1.83 22.43 -30.42
N ASN A 386 -1.22 22.44 -29.23
CA ASN A 386 -0.86 21.25 -28.45
C ASN A 386 0.07 20.29 -29.23
N VAL A 387 1.01 20.84 -29.98
CA VAL A 387 2.00 20.07 -30.74
C VAL A 387 3.34 20.00 -30.00
N PHE A 388 4.00 18.85 -30.06
CA PHE A 388 5.39 18.70 -29.65
C PHE A 388 6.14 17.75 -30.60
N THR A 389 7.46 17.82 -30.60
CA THR A 389 8.30 16.91 -31.39
C THR A 389 8.89 15.84 -30.51
N LEU A 390 8.75 14.57 -30.91
CA LEU A 390 9.42 13.41 -30.33
C LEU A 390 10.55 12.97 -31.27
N LYS A 391 11.79 13.10 -30.81
CA LYS A 391 12.98 12.58 -31.48
C LYS A 391 13.42 11.27 -30.84
N ILE A 392 13.46 10.21 -31.63
CA ILE A 392 14.05 8.93 -31.29
C ILE A 392 15.49 8.94 -31.82
N LEU A 393 16.46 8.91 -30.92
CA LEU A 393 17.88 8.95 -31.28
C LEU A 393 18.33 7.65 -31.96
N GLU A 394 17.83 6.53 -31.46
CA GLU A 394 18.10 5.20 -32.00
C GLU A 394 16.86 4.31 -31.78
N ASN A 395 16.31 3.79 -32.86
CA ASN A 395 15.17 2.88 -32.84
C ASN A 395 15.60 1.41 -33.06
N GLN A 396 14.63 0.49 -33.18
CA GLN A 396 14.86 -0.94 -33.39
C GLN A 396 15.68 -1.31 -34.64
N ASP A 397 15.76 -0.39 -35.61
CA ASP A 397 16.54 -0.51 -36.83
C ASP A 397 17.82 0.35 -36.80
N LYS A 398 18.21 0.80 -35.60
CA LYS A 398 19.40 1.63 -35.34
C LYS A 398 19.40 2.95 -36.11
N SER A 399 18.21 3.47 -36.40
CA SER A 399 18.00 4.72 -37.12
C SER A 399 17.43 5.80 -36.21
N SER A 400 17.73 7.06 -36.51
CA SER A 400 17.09 8.20 -35.84
C SER A 400 15.83 8.61 -36.59
N VAL A 401 14.75 8.84 -35.87
CA VAL A 401 13.45 9.20 -36.42
C VAL A 401 12.88 10.38 -35.64
N LEU A 402 12.18 11.27 -36.35
CA LEU A 402 11.50 12.43 -35.78
C LEU A 402 10.01 12.34 -36.06
N TYR A 403 9.22 12.48 -35.00
CA TYR A 403 7.75 12.47 -35.04
C TYR A 403 7.21 13.79 -34.50
N MET A 404 6.33 14.44 -35.26
CA MET A 404 5.58 15.60 -34.80
C MET A 404 4.23 15.11 -34.29
N ILE A 405 3.94 15.33 -33.01
CA ILE A 405 2.81 14.74 -32.29
C ILE A 405 1.89 15.86 -31.84
N GLN A 406 0.61 15.74 -32.17
CA GLN A 406 -0.46 16.58 -31.67
C GLN A 406 -1.32 15.81 -30.66
N THR A 407 -1.61 16.44 -29.52
CA THR A 407 -2.49 15.89 -28.47
C THR A 407 -3.84 16.60 -28.44
N SER A 408 -4.80 16.02 -27.72
CA SER A 408 -6.17 16.55 -27.58
C SER A 408 -6.24 17.81 -26.71
N SER A 409 -5.33 17.98 -25.76
CA SER A 409 -5.25 19.15 -24.88
C SER A 409 -3.81 19.49 -24.51
N MET A 410 -3.63 20.67 -23.91
CA MET A 410 -2.36 21.14 -23.38
C MET A 410 -1.88 20.25 -22.21
N SER A 411 -2.79 19.81 -21.32
CA SER A 411 -2.43 18.81 -20.31
C SER A 411 -1.88 17.55 -20.93
N GLU A 412 -2.54 16.99 -21.96
CA GLU A 412 -2.04 15.76 -22.59
C GLU A 412 -0.66 15.97 -23.22
N LYS A 413 -0.42 17.12 -23.85
CA LYS A 413 0.91 17.49 -24.38
C LYS A 413 1.96 17.47 -23.28
N LEU A 414 1.72 18.20 -22.19
CA LEU A 414 2.66 18.28 -21.06
C LEU A 414 2.85 16.93 -20.38
N ARG A 415 1.77 16.17 -20.13
CA ARG A 415 1.82 14.82 -19.54
C ARG A 415 2.67 13.89 -20.39
N TRP A 416 2.46 13.84 -21.72
CA TRP A 416 3.27 13.05 -22.64
C TRP A 416 4.73 13.50 -22.66
N MET A 417 5.00 14.80 -22.75
CA MET A 417 6.38 15.31 -22.75
C MET A 417 7.11 15.00 -21.43
N HIS A 418 6.44 15.12 -20.29
CA HIS A 418 6.95 14.74 -18.97
C HIS A 418 7.23 13.24 -18.86
N ALA A 419 6.36 12.42 -19.44
CA ALA A 419 6.55 10.99 -19.45
C ALA A 419 7.71 10.58 -20.37
N LEU A 420 7.76 11.11 -21.59
CA LEU A 420 8.73 10.73 -22.63
C LEU A 420 10.15 11.23 -22.35
N THR A 421 10.34 12.28 -21.56
CA THR A 421 11.68 12.79 -21.24
C THR A 421 12.38 11.93 -20.17
N PRO A 422 13.53 11.29 -20.48
CA PRO A 422 14.18 10.34 -19.56
C PRO A 422 14.86 10.98 -18.33
N ASN A 423 15.25 12.26 -18.38
CA ASN A 423 15.95 12.94 -17.28
C ASN A 423 14.98 13.60 -16.28
N ARG A 424 14.38 12.80 -15.41
CA ARG A 424 13.52 13.29 -14.31
C ARG A 424 14.30 13.98 -13.18
N ARG A 425 15.57 13.60 -12.94
CA ARG A 425 16.38 14.15 -11.84
C ARG A 425 16.83 15.59 -12.05
N THR A 426 16.90 16.06 -13.30
CA THR A 426 17.45 17.40 -13.60
C THR A 426 16.40 18.46 -13.92
N ARG A 427 15.16 18.09 -14.28
CA ARG A 427 14.09 19.07 -14.55
C ARG A 427 13.57 19.70 -13.25
N PHE A 428 13.48 18.90 -12.20
CA PHE A 428 13.16 19.33 -10.84
C PHE A 428 14.34 18.99 -9.93
N MET A 429 15.52 19.56 -10.21
CA MET A 429 16.54 19.63 -9.16
C MET A 429 15.92 20.38 -7.97
N PRO A 430 16.22 20.01 -6.71
CA PRO A 430 16.05 20.94 -5.62
C PRO A 430 16.96 22.13 -5.97
N SER A 431 16.36 23.25 -6.38
CA SER A 431 17.07 24.51 -6.55
C SER A 431 17.62 24.92 -5.19
N GLY A 432 18.81 24.44 -4.86
CA GLY A 432 19.41 24.63 -3.55
C GLY A 432 18.73 23.81 -2.44
N SER A 433 19.54 23.24 -1.57
CA SER A 433 19.17 22.52 -0.37
C SER A 433 18.50 23.39 0.73
N HIS A 434 17.82 24.49 0.40
CA HIS A 434 17.24 25.44 1.36
C HIS A 434 16.03 26.21 0.83
N GLN A 435 15.11 25.58 0.09
CA GLN A 435 13.79 26.19 -0.11
C GLN A 435 12.87 25.70 1.01
N GLU A 436 12.82 26.47 2.11
CA GLU A 436 11.98 26.18 3.28
C GLU A 436 10.47 26.29 2.98
N ASP A 437 10.12 26.83 1.80
CA ASP A 437 8.75 27.15 1.41
C ASP A 437 8.48 26.64 -0.02
N PHE A 438 7.99 25.41 -0.13
CA PHE A 438 7.49 24.83 -1.38
C PHE A 438 5.98 25.06 -1.48
N PRO A 439 5.43 25.47 -2.63
CA PRO A 439 3.97 25.52 -2.82
C PRO A 439 3.36 24.15 -2.54
N GLN A 440 2.31 24.12 -1.72
CA GLN A 440 1.67 22.88 -1.29
C GLN A 440 0.16 22.97 -1.46
N VAL A 441 -0.42 21.80 -1.71
CA VAL A 441 -1.86 21.60 -1.76
C VAL A 441 -2.26 20.45 -0.84
N GLN A 442 -3.43 20.56 -0.21
CA GLN A 442 -4.03 19.52 0.60
C GLN A 442 -5.19 18.89 -0.14
N CYS A 443 -5.26 17.56 -0.14
CA CYS A 443 -6.37 16.83 -0.74
C CYS A 443 -7.63 16.96 0.11
N ILE A 444 -8.69 17.45 -0.51
CA ILE A 444 -10.01 17.68 0.10
C ILE A 444 -11.05 16.64 -0.35
N MET A 445 -10.72 15.84 -1.37
CA MET A 445 -11.59 14.81 -1.93
C MET A 445 -10.76 13.63 -2.41
N SER A 446 -11.10 12.41 -1.96
CA SER A 446 -10.39 11.22 -2.39
C SER A 446 -10.47 11.03 -3.91
N TYR A 447 -9.33 10.74 -4.53
CA TYR A 447 -9.18 10.52 -5.95
C TYR A 447 -8.45 9.22 -6.22
N SER A 448 -9.06 8.36 -7.04
CA SER A 448 -8.40 7.15 -7.54
C SER A 448 -7.73 7.44 -8.88
N ALA A 449 -6.43 7.16 -8.99
CA ALA A 449 -5.70 7.26 -10.25
C ALA A 449 -6.36 6.38 -11.32
N GLN A 450 -6.64 6.97 -12.47
CA GLN A 450 -7.22 6.33 -13.65
C GLN A 450 -6.15 5.94 -14.67
N GLU A 451 -5.07 6.74 -14.75
CA GLU A 451 -3.92 6.49 -15.61
C GLU A 451 -2.63 6.19 -14.82
N PRO A 452 -1.65 5.46 -15.38
CA PRO A 452 -0.42 5.11 -14.67
C PRO A 452 0.51 6.29 -14.32
N ASP A 453 0.32 7.46 -14.94
CA ASP A 453 1.04 8.69 -14.63
C ASP A 453 0.31 9.56 -13.59
N GLU A 454 -0.86 9.12 -13.12
CA GLU A 454 -1.64 9.77 -12.08
C GLU A 454 -1.28 9.23 -10.70
N VAL A 455 -1.50 10.05 -9.67
CA VAL A 455 -1.32 9.65 -8.26
C VAL A 455 -2.67 9.65 -7.56
N ALA A 456 -2.98 8.56 -6.87
CA ALA A 456 -4.17 8.49 -6.04
C ALA A 456 -4.00 9.41 -4.82
N ALA A 457 -5.05 10.09 -4.40
CA ALA A 457 -5.00 11.00 -3.25
C ALA A 457 -6.12 10.66 -2.28
N GLU A 458 -5.83 10.66 -0.99
CA GLU A 458 -6.82 10.50 0.07
C GLU A 458 -7.05 11.84 0.77
N ILE A 459 -8.26 12.04 1.33
CA ILE A 459 -8.59 13.24 2.09
C ILE A 459 -7.54 13.43 3.21
N GLY A 460 -6.91 14.60 3.22
CA GLY A 460 -5.85 14.94 4.18
C GLY A 460 -4.42 14.81 3.63
N ASP A 461 -4.21 14.14 2.49
CA ASP A 461 -2.88 14.07 1.87
C ASP A 461 -2.35 15.45 1.49
N VAL A 462 -1.05 15.66 1.69
CA VAL A 462 -0.37 16.91 1.33
C VAL A 462 0.65 16.66 0.22
N PHE A 463 0.59 17.47 -0.84
CA PHE A 463 1.47 17.40 -2.00
C PHE A 463 2.28 18.68 -2.14
N ASN A 464 3.57 18.55 -2.44
CA ASN A 464 4.34 19.64 -3.05
C ASN A 464 3.92 19.79 -4.50
N VAL A 465 3.54 20.99 -4.91
CA VAL A 465 3.22 21.30 -6.30
C VAL A 465 4.52 21.44 -7.09
N LEU A 466 4.60 20.71 -8.20
CA LEU A 466 5.71 20.80 -9.14
C LEU A 466 5.31 21.57 -10.39
N GLU A 467 4.06 21.42 -10.84
CA GLU A 467 3.56 22.05 -12.06
C GLU A 467 2.02 22.10 -12.07
N HIS A 468 1.46 23.11 -12.74
CA HIS A 468 0.02 23.27 -12.96
C HIS A 468 -0.27 23.49 -14.45
N THR A 469 -1.39 22.95 -14.91
CA THR A 469 -1.92 23.18 -16.26
C THR A 469 -3.19 24.02 -16.21
N ASN A 470 -3.41 24.82 -17.24
CA ASN A 470 -4.54 25.75 -17.32
C ASN A 470 -5.90 25.03 -17.47
N ASP A 471 -5.90 23.79 -17.95
CA ASP A 471 -7.07 22.91 -18.05
C ASP A 471 -7.30 22.07 -16.79
N GLY A 472 -6.67 22.46 -15.66
CA GLY A 472 -7.07 22.02 -14.34
C GLY A 472 -6.39 20.73 -13.85
N TRP A 473 -5.19 20.41 -14.33
CA TRP A 473 -4.36 19.32 -13.78
C TRP A 473 -3.16 19.86 -13.01
N THR A 474 -2.74 19.12 -11.98
CA THR A 474 -1.58 19.44 -11.15
C THR A 474 -0.65 18.25 -11.11
N MET A 475 0.65 18.46 -11.31
CA MET A 475 1.70 17.49 -11.00
C MET A 475 2.21 17.79 -9.60
N GLY A 476 2.17 16.80 -8.72
CA GLY A 476 2.68 16.95 -7.36
C GLY A 476 3.50 15.77 -6.86
N GLU A 477 4.22 16.01 -5.76
CA GLU A 477 4.93 15.01 -4.97
C GLU A 477 4.29 14.91 -3.58
N ARG A 478 3.73 13.76 -3.23
CA ARG A 478 3.12 13.52 -1.93
C ARG A 478 4.20 13.53 -0.84
N LEU A 479 3.95 14.23 0.26
CA LEU A 479 5.00 14.51 1.25
C LEU A 479 5.48 13.27 2.01
N HIS A 480 4.57 12.36 2.35
CA HIS A 480 4.87 11.26 3.28
C HIS A 480 5.63 10.09 2.63
N ASP A 481 5.33 9.73 1.39
CA ASP A 481 5.94 8.59 0.67
C ASP A 481 6.78 9.00 -0.56
N LYS A 482 6.76 10.28 -0.94
CA LYS A 482 7.43 10.82 -2.12
C LYS A 482 6.92 10.30 -3.45
N GLU A 483 5.70 9.77 -3.48
CA GLU A 483 5.04 9.40 -4.72
C GLU A 483 4.74 10.64 -5.56
N ARG A 484 4.99 10.56 -6.87
CA ARG A 484 4.76 11.66 -7.82
C ARG A 484 3.79 11.23 -8.90
N GLY A 485 2.86 12.12 -9.25
CA GLY A 485 1.94 11.91 -10.35
C GLY A 485 1.05 13.12 -10.60
N TRP A 486 0.27 13.02 -11.66
CA TRP A 486 -0.77 13.99 -12.00
C TRP A 486 -2.06 13.73 -11.21
N PHE A 487 -2.77 14.78 -10.84
CA PHE A 487 -4.11 14.71 -10.26
C PHE A 487 -4.95 15.95 -10.66
N PRO A 488 -6.29 15.83 -10.70
CA PRO A 488 -7.15 16.96 -11.03
C PRO A 488 -7.08 18.05 -9.94
N SER A 489 -6.90 19.30 -10.32
CA SER A 489 -6.78 20.44 -9.39
C SER A 489 -8.02 20.63 -8.52
N ARG A 490 -9.19 20.15 -8.97
CA ARG A 490 -10.46 20.19 -8.22
C ARG A 490 -10.47 19.34 -6.94
N VAL A 491 -9.56 18.39 -6.80
CA VAL A 491 -9.52 17.47 -5.64
C VAL A 491 -8.63 17.98 -4.51
N VAL A 492 -8.00 19.13 -4.71
CA VAL A 492 -7.06 19.74 -3.78
C VAL A 492 -7.37 21.21 -3.54
N GLU A 493 -6.90 21.71 -2.40
CA GLU A 493 -6.91 23.13 -2.05
C GLU A 493 -5.51 23.63 -1.72
N GLU A 494 -5.17 24.86 -2.10
CA GLU A 494 -3.86 25.44 -1.84
C GLU A 494 -3.66 25.78 -0.35
N ILE A 495 -2.53 25.35 0.20
CA ILE A 495 -2.11 25.70 1.56
C ILE A 495 -1.46 27.09 1.52
N LYS A 496 -2.23 28.13 1.81
CA LYS A 496 -1.76 29.53 1.75
C LYS A 496 -0.80 29.92 2.86
N SER A 497 -0.93 29.35 4.06
CA SER A 497 -0.06 29.67 5.21
C SER A 497 1.34 29.07 5.03
N LYS A 498 2.34 29.94 5.08
CA LYS A 498 3.75 29.56 5.01
C LYS A 498 4.16 28.71 6.22
N GLU A 499 3.66 29.04 7.41
CA GLU A 499 3.95 28.33 8.66
C GLU A 499 3.48 26.86 8.55
N VAL A 500 2.28 26.64 8.02
CA VAL A 500 1.74 25.30 7.78
C VAL A 500 2.59 24.55 6.75
N ARG A 501 3.00 25.20 5.65
CA ARG A 501 3.83 24.55 4.63
C ARG A 501 5.19 24.10 5.18
N VAL A 502 5.83 24.95 5.98
CA VAL A 502 7.09 24.63 6.67
C VAL A 502 6.91 23.50 7.68
N GLN A 503 5.82 23.53 8.46
CA GLN A 503 5.53 22.50 9.45
C GLN A 503 5.33 21.13 8.81
N ASN A 504 4.57 21.05 7.71
CA ASN A 504 4.36 19.83 6.94
C ASN A 504 5.69 19.23 6.45
N LEU A 505 6.62 20.08 5.97
CA LEU A 505 7.95 19.63 5.55
C LEU A 505 8.76 19.09 6.73
N ARG A 506 8.70 19.73 7.90
CA ARG A 506 9.40 19.27 9.11
C ARG A 506 8.86 17.94 9.60
N GLU A 507 7.55 17.77 9.63
CA GLU A 507 6.90 16.52 10.04
C GLU A 507 7.24 15.39 9.07
N ALA A 508 7.13 15.63 7.75
CA ALA A 508 7.52 14.67 6.74
C ALA A 508 9.01 14.26 6.84
N PHE A 509 9.90 15.22 7.13
CA PHE A 509 11.33 14.94 7.29
C PHE A 509 11.62 14.12 8.56
N LYS A 510 10.93 14.39 9.68
CA LYS A 510 11.05 13.59 10.91
C LYS A 510 10.64 12.14 10.67
N VAL A 511 9.50 11.92 10.01
CA VAL A 511 9.01 10.58 9.65
C VAL A 511 10.00 9.86 8.72
N GLN A 512 10.65 10.57 7.79
CA GLN A 512 11.67 9.98 6.92
C GLN A 512 12.98 9.64 7.64
N GLN A 513 13.41 10.44 8.62
CA GLN A 513 14.60 10.14 9.41
C GLN A 513 14.41 8.92 10.30
N THR A 514 13.22 8.74 10.88
CA THR A 514 12.90 7.53 11.65
C THR A 514 12.95 6.25 10.80
N HIS A 515 12.71 6.34 9.48
CA HIS A 515 12.87 5.22 8.55
C HIS A 515 14.29 5.04 8.00
N LYS A 516 15.17 6.05 8.08
CA LYS A 516 16.57 5.97 7.60
C LYS A 516 17.61 5.77 8.70
N GLY A 517 17.25 5.97 9.97
CA GLY A 517 18.15 5.92 11.12
C GLY A 517 18.59 4.53 11.58
N GLU A 518 18.19 3.45 10.91
CA GLU A 518 18.62 2.08 11.24
C GLU A 518 19.62 1.49 10.24
N GLY A 519 20.68 2.24 10.00
CA GLY A 519 21.97 1.69 9.60
C GLY A 519 23.02 2.23 10.57
N GLY A 520 23.69 1.35 11.31
CA GLY A 520 24.69 1.72 12.33
C GLY A 520 25.81 2.63 11.82
N PRO A 521 26.63 3.20 12.74
CA PRO A 521 27.43 4.38 12.48
C PRO A 521 28.55 4.10 11.47
N GLN A 522 28.48 4.72 10.29
CA GLN A 522 29.65 4.88 9.43
C GLN A 522 30.40 6.14 9.83
N SER A 523 31.70 5.93 10.09
CA SER A 523 32.72 6.90 10.47
C SER A 523 32.61 8.25 9.78
N GLU A 524 32.62 9.30 10.59
CA GLU A 524 32.83 10.69 10.17
C GLU A 524 34.08 10.82 9.29
N SER A 525 33.89 11.00 7.99
CA SER A 525 34.94 11.58 7.13
C SER A 525 34.79 13.10 7.18
N ARG A 526 35.57 13.73 8.07
CA ARG A 526 35.80 15.17 8.10
C ARG A 526 36.32 15.64 6.73
N THR A 527 35.45 16.18 5.88
CA THR A 527 35.84 17.03 4.75
C THR A 527 36.14 18.43 5.26
N GLY A 528 37.33 18.59 5.83
CA GLY A 528 37.88 19.91 6.13
C GLY A 528 38.19 20.67 4.85
N PHE A 529 37.46 21.74 4.60
CA PHE A 529 37.85 22.81 3.67
C PHE A 529 39.28 23.26 4.00
N LYS A 530 40.22 23.07 3.07
CA LYS A 530 41.51 23.76 3.10
C LYS A 530 41.59 24.73 1.92
N ALA A 531 41.55 26.01 2.27
CA ALA A 531 41.87 27.12 1.41
C ALA A 531 43.32 26.99 0.90
N GLY A 532 43.48 27.12 -0.41
CA GLY A 532 44.80 27.21 -1.04
C GLY A 532 45.47 28.54 -0.69
N LYS A 533 46.72 28.47 -0.20
CA LYS A 533 47.70 29.55 -0.30
C LYS A 533 49.05 28.96 -0.71
N LEU A 534 49.59 29.49 -1.80
CA LEU A 534 50.94 29.28 -2.30
C LEU A 534 51.98 29.70 -1.25
N HIS A 535 53.07 28.94 -1.08
CA HIS A 535 54.40 29.30 -1.62
C HIS A 535 55.54 28.35 -1.19
N SER A 536 56.36 27.98 -2.19
CA SER A 536 57.81 27.73 -2.22
C SER A 536 58.52 26.86 -1.18
N LYS A 537 59.17 25.78 -1.67
CA LYS A 537 60.64 25.53 -1.62
C LYS A 537 60.96 24.28 -2.48
N ALA A 538 61.64 24.47 -3.62
CA ALA A 538 63.05 24.09 -3.86
C ALA A 538 63.28 22.56 -3.76
N SER A 539 63.22 21.82 -4.89
CA SER A 539 64.33 21.51 -5.82
C SER A 539 65.32 20.47 -5.28
N ASN A 540 65.27 19.27 -5.88
CA ASN A 540 66.39 18.47 -6.40
C ASN A 540 66.06 16.98 -6.28
N PHE A 541 65.90 16.30 -7.42
CA PHE A 541 66.80 15.20 -7.79
C PHE A 541 66.53 14.84 -9.27
N SER A 542 67.58 15.02 -10.06
CA SER A 542 67.69 14.72 -11.47
C SER A 542 68.15 13.27 -11.67
N SER A 543 67.64 12.68 -12.75
CA SER A 543 68.30 11.72 -13.66
C SER A 543 68.81 10.38 -13.11
N LEU A 544 68.34 9.28 -13.70
CA LEU A 544 69.08 8.65 -14.81
C LEU A 544 68.26 7.54 -15.48
N TRP A 545 68.23 7.65 -16.80
CA TRP A 545 67.65 6.72 -17.76
C TRP A 545 68.55 5.50 -17.99
N THR A 546 67.90 4.34 -18.07
CA THR A 546 68.09 3.25 -19.06
C THR A 546 69.48 3.01 -19.66
N LYS A 547 69.99 1.79 -19.45
CA LYS A 547 70.85 1.07 -20.40
C LYS A 547 70.33 -0.36 -20.64
N HIS A 548 70.33 -0.72 -21.92
CA HIS A 548 70.24 -2.02 -22.59
C HIS A 548 71.00 -3.17 -21.86
N SER A 549 70.81 -4.47 -22.11
CA SER A 549 70.17 -5.23 -23.19
C SER A 549 69.69 -6.60 -22.67
N ASN A 550 68.73 -7.23 -23.37
CA ASN A 550 68.59 -8.69 -23.38
C ASN A 550 69.77 -9.32 -24.13
N ASN A 551 70.08 -10.56 -23.75
CA ASN A 551 70.47 -11.61 -24.68
C ASN A 551 69.34 -12.64 -24.71
#